data_AF-A0A946LI29-F1
#
_entry.id   AF-A0A946LI29-F1
#
_cell.length_a   1.000
_cell.length_b   1.000
_cell.length_c   1.000
_cell.angle_alpha   90.00
_cell.angle_beta   90.00
_cell.angle_gamma   90.00
#
_symmetry.space_group_name_H-M   'P 1'
#
loop_
_entity.id
_entity.type
_entity.pdbx_description
1 polymer ?
#
loop_
_entity_poly.entity_id
_entity_poly.type
_entity_poly.pdbx_seq_one_letter_code
_entity_poly.pdbx_strand_id
1 'polypeptide(L)'
;MTRHSLTKLSKFLSLVLRHRPEKIGLSLDTQGWANVDALLTAINKTGTEFTRETLEIIVTKDSKQRYSFSPDGKFIRANQGHSIDIDLGLEAIAPPEFLYHGTAERFLPGIRQNGLQRKGRQHVHLSSDEQRAFTIGQRHGKPVVLVVLALKMHIAGHKFYLSENGVWLTREVLAGYLFFPLI
;
A
#
# COMPACT_ATOMS: atom_id res chain seq x y z
N MET A 1 -12.68 21.58 10.84
CA MET A 1 -11.29 21.07 10.68
C MET A 1 -10.64 21.64 9.43
N THR A 2 -9.33 21.92 9.46
CA THR A 2 -8.60 22.44 8.28
C THR A 2 -8.12 21.29 7.38
N ARG A 3 -7.84 21.56 6.09
CA ARG A 3 -7.27 20.56 5.17
C ARG A 3 -5.92 20.00 5.66
N HIS A 4 -5.14 20.83 6.35
CA HIS A 4 -3.86 20.42 6.96
C HIS A 4 -4.06 19.45 8.12
N SER A 5 -5.07 19.67 8.98
CA SER A 5 -5.37 18.74 10.08
C SER A 5 -5.83 17.38 9.57
N LEU A 6 -6.70 17.33 8.55
CA LEU A 6 -7.13 16.09 7.92
C LEU A 6 -5.99 15.31 7.28
N THR A 7 -5.02 16.00 6.67
CA THR A 7 -3.85 15.35 6.07
C THR A 7 -2.95 14.72 7.13
N LYS A 8 -2.75 15.39 8.27
CA LYS A 8 -1.99 14.84 9.40
C LYS A 8 -2.69 13.61 9.99
N LEU A 9 -4.01 13.70 10.21
CA LEU A 9 -4.81 12.59 10.70
C LEU A 9 -4.80 11.39 9.75
N SER A 10 -4.93 11.62 8.43
CA SER A 10 -4.84 10.54 7.43
C SER A 10 -3.47 9.85 7.45
N LYS A 11 -2.37 10.60 7.62
CA LYS A 11 -1.03 10.01 7.79
C LYS A 11 -0.93 9.20 9.08
N PHE A 12 -1.52 9.68 10.17
CA PHE A 12 -1.54 8.96 11.45
C PHE A 12 -2.37 7.68 11.36
N LEU A 13 -3.54 7.74 10.70
CA LEU A 13 -4.38 6.57 10.42
C LEU A 13 -3.63 5.52 9.60
N SER A 14 -2.93 5.94 8.54
CA SER A 14 -2.04 5.03 7.78
C SER A 14 -0.94 4.42 8.63
N LEU A 15 -0.34 5.17 9.57
CA LEU A 15 0.69 4.66 10.47
C LEU A 15 0.14 3.53 11.34
N VAL A 16 -0.98 3.77 12.03
CA VAL A 16 -1.53 2.81 12.99
C VAL A 16 -2.19 1.60 12.32
N LEU A 17 -2.79 1.77 11.14
CA LEU A 17 -3.41 0.66 10.41
C LEU A 17 -2.42 -0.18 9.58
N ARG A 18 -1.19 0.29 9.34
CA ARG A 18 -0.23 -0.42 8.46
C ARG A 18 1.07 -0.83 9.13
N HIS A 19 1.47 -0.11 10.16
CA HIS A 19 2.85 -0.17 10.63
C HIS A 19 2.96 -0.31 12.13
N ARG A 20 2.19 0.47 12.89
CA ARG A 20 2.36 0.60 14.33
C ARG A 20 1.03 0.73 15.09
N PRO A 21 0.14 -0.28 15.04
CA PRO A 21 -1.11 -0.26 15.80
C PRO A 21 -0.86 -0.16 17.32
N GLU A 22 0.24 -0.74 17.81
CA GLU A 22 0.65 -0.72 19.21
C GLU A 22 0.91 0.69 19.76
N LYS A 23 1.23 1.66 18.88
CA LYS A 23 1.50 3.06 19.28
C LYS A 23 0.33 3.71 20.01
N ILE A 24 -0.89 3.24 19.74
CA ILE A 24 -2.11 3.71 20.40
C ILE A 24 -2.81 2.58 21.19
N GLY A 25 -2.15 1.43 21.34
CA GLY A 25 -2.75 0.23 21.94
C GLY A 25 -3.89 -0.36 21.10
N LEU A 26 -3.90 -0.13 19.78
CA LEU A 26 -4.86 -0.74 18.87
C LEU A 26 -4.42 -2.17 18.57
N SER A 27 -5.37 -3.09 18.48
CA SER A 27 -5.16 -4.43 17.93
C SER A 27 -5.81 -4.54 16.57
N LEU A 28 -5.12 -5.18 15.64
CA LEU A 28 -5.65 -5.57 14.34
C LEU A 28 -5.80 -7.08 14.32
N ASP A 29 -6.85 -7.59 13.69
CA ASP A 29 -6.96 -9.03 13.45
C ASP A 29 -5.98 -9.51 12.37
N THR A 30 -6.00 -10.80 12.08
CA THR A 30 -5.11 -11.41 11.07
C THR A 30 -5.30 -10.82 9.67
N GLN A 31 -6.45 -10.22 9.37
CA GLN A 31 -6.75 -9.57 8.09
C GLN A 31 -6.64 -8.03 8.13
N GLY A 32 -6.12 -7.48 9.23
CA GLY A 32 -5.86 -6.06 9.39
C GLY A 32 -7.08 -5.24 9.80
N TRP A 33 -8.20 -5.88 10.16
CA TRP A 33 -9.38 -5.20 10.65
C TRP A 33 -9.19 -4.71 12.07
N ALA A 34 -9.57 -3.44 12.30
CA ALA A 34 -9.68 -2.83 13.60
C ALA A 34 -11.13 -2.46 13.87
N ASN A 35 -11.63 -2.69 15.09
CA ASN A 35 -12.91 -2.16 15.51
C ASN A 35 -12.84 -0.61 15.52
N VAL A 36 -13.83 0.05 14.91
CA VAL A 36 -13.84 1.51 14.74
C VAL A 36 -13.92 2.21 16.09
N ASP A 37 -14.77 1.77 17.02
CA ASP A 37 -14.92 2.43 18.32
C ASP A 37 -13.62 2.32 19.15
N ALA A 38 -12.95 1.17 19.09
CA ALA A 38 -11.64 0.97 19.69
C ALA A 38 -10.58 1.91 19.07
N LEU A 39 -10.56 2.05 17.74
CA LEU A 39 -9.68 2.98 17.04
C LEU A 39 -9.93 4.43 17.46
N LEU A 40 -11.19 4.88 17.46
CA LEU A 40 -11.56 6.24 17.86
C LEU A 40 -11.13 6.49 19.31
N THR A 41 -11.45 5.57 20.21
CA THR A 41 -11.06 5.66 21.64
C THR A 41 -9.55 5.75 21.80
N ALA A 42 -8.80 4.90 21.09
CA ALA A 42 -7.34 4.85 21.15
C ALA A 42 -6.68 6.14 20.64
N ILE A 43 -7.20 6.72 19.54
CA ILE A 43 -6.69 7.99 19.01
C ILE A 43 -7.02 9.16 19.95
N ASN A 44 -8.25 9.23 20.48
CA ASN A 44 -8.62 10.33 21.38
C ASN A 44 -7.80 10.33 22.69
N LYS A 45 -7.38 9.16 23.17
CA LYS A 45 -6.45 9.05 24.32
C LYS A 45 -5.09 9.72 24.08
N THR A 46 -4.69 9.97 22.84
CA THR A 46 -3.46 10.72 22.53
C THR A 46 -3.67 12.24 22.57
N GLY A 47 -4.83 12.73 23.03
CA GLY A 47 -5.18 14.15 23.05
C GLY A 47 -5.57 14.71 21.68
N THR A 48 -5.86 13.85 20.71
CA THR A 48 -6.27 14.25 19.36
C THR A 48 -7.77 14.05 19.19
N GLU A 49 -8.51 15.13 18.94
CA GLU A 49 -9.95 15.03 18.63
C GLU A 49 -10.15 14.26 17.32
N PHE A 50 -10.74 13.07 17.43
CA PHE A 50 -10.94 12.18 16.30
C PHE A 50 -12.31 11.50 16.37
N THR A 51 -13.25 11.99 15.58
CA THR A 51 -14.64 11.51 15.57
C THR A 51 -14.89 10.51 14.45
N ARG A 52 -16.01 9.77 14.55
CA ARG A 52 -16.51 8.93 13.47
C ARG A 52 -16.68 9.71 12.17
N GLU A 53 -17.29 10.89 12.23
CA GLU A 53 -17.46 11.78 11.09
C GLU A 53 -16.10 12.17 10.46
N THR A 54 -15.09 12.48 11.29
CA THR A 54 -13.74 12.78 10.80
C THR A 54 -13.13 11.59 10.08
N LEU A 55 -13.28 10.38 10.64
CA LEU A 55 -12.81 9.14 10.02
C LEU A 55 -13.49 8.92 8.66
N GLU A 56 -14.81 9.05 8.60
CA GLU A 56 -15.58 8.90 7.37
C GLU A 56 -15.20 9.93 6.30
N ILE A 57 -14.94 11.18 6.71
CA ILE A 57 -14.42 12.21 5.80
C ILE A 57 -13.05 11.80 5.26
N ILE A 58 -12.15 11.27 6.10
CA ILE A 58 -10.82 10.81 5.66
C ILE A 58 -10.94 9.65 4.67
N VAL A 59 -11.79 8.67 4.95
CA VAL A 59 -11.98 7.50 4.08
C VAL A 59 -12.63 7.93 2.76
N THR A 60 -13.72 8.70 2.81
CA THR A 60 -14.46 9.17 1.63
C THR A 60 -13.62 10.08 0.74
N LYS A 61 -12.82 10.98 1.32
CA LYS A 61 -11.96 11.91 0.56
C LYS A 61 -10.63 11.28 0.15
N ASP A 62 -10.36 10.02 0.49
CA ASP A 62 -9.14 9.37 0.07
C ASP A 62 -9.20 8.96 -1.40
N SER A 63 -8.66 9.81 -2.27
CA SER A 63 -8.52 9.52 -3.70
C SER A 63 -7.70 8.26 -4.02
N LYS A 64 -6.94 7.72 -3.06
CA LYS A 64 -6.18 6.47 -3.21
C LYS A 64 -6.91 5.25 -2.65
N GLN A 65 -8.10 5.43 -2.08
CA GLN A 65 -8.91 4.37 -1.48
C GLN A 65 -8.05 3.46 -0.59
N ARG A 66 -7.27 4.05 0.33
CA ARG A 66 -6.33 3.30 1.18
C ARG A 66 -7.01 2.42 2.21
N TYR A 67 -8.28 2.69 2.50
CA TYR A 67 -9.02 2.12 3.59
C TYR A 67 -10.36 1.60 3.10
N SER A 68 -10.85 0.56 3.77
CA SER A 68 -12.19 0.02 3.57
C SER A 68 -12.85 -0.16 4.93
N PHE A 69 -14.15 0.08 4.98
CA PHE A 69 -14.99 -0.32 6.10
C PHE A 69 -15.56 -1.72 5.85
N SER A 70 -15.83 -2.46 6.92
CA SER A 70 -16.68 -3.66 6.83
C SER A 70 -18.09 -3.27 6.36
N PRO A 71 -18.89 -4.20 5.81
CA PRO A 71 -20.24 -3.90 5.32
C PRO A 71 -21.16 -3.26 6.36
N ASP A 72 -21.00 -3.63 7.64
CA ASP A 72 -21.76 -3.05 8.77
C ASP A 72 -21.10 -1.77 9.34
N GLY A 73 -19.99 -1.32 8.76
CA GLY A 73 -19.25 -0.14 9.18
C GLY A 73 -18.52 -0.26 10.51
N LYS A 74 -18.55 -1.41 11.20
CA LYS A 74 -17.97 -1.57 12.55
C LYS A 74 -16.46 -1.74 12.55
N PHE A 75 -15.90 -2.18 11.44
CA PHE A 75 -14.47 -2.41 11.29
C PHE A 75 -13.88 -1.58 10.16
N ILE A 76 -12.61 -1.24 10.28
CA ILE A 76 -11.82 -0.57 9.25
C ILE A 76 -10.48 -1.26 9.08
N ARG A 77 -9.99 -1.35 7.85
CA ARG A 77 -8.63 -1.82 7.54
C ARG A 77 -7.97 -0.95 6.48
N ALA A 78 -6.66 -1.11 6.32
CA ALA A 78 -5.96 -0.61 5.15
C ALA A 78 -5.95 -1.67 4.02
N ASN A 79 -6.09 -1.23 2.77
CA ASN A 79 -6.23 -2.14 1.62
C ASN A 79 -4.90 -2.71 1.13
N GLN A 80 -3.79 -2.07 1.50
CA GLN A 80 -2.44 -2.53 1.20
C GLN A 80 -1.40 -1.77 2.02
N GLY A 81 -0.16 -2.25 1.98
CA GLY A 81 1.02 -1.48 2.39
C GLY A 81 1.45 -1.72 3.82
N HIS A 82 1.00 -2.83 4.42
CA HIS A 82 1.41 -3.26 5.75
C HIS A 82 2.91 -3.59 5.79
N SER A 83 3.53 -3.24 6.92
CA SER A 83 4.85 -3.72 7.33
C SER A 83 4.79 -4.76 8.45
N ILE A 84 3.59 -4.94 9.01
CA ILE A 84 3.26 -5.96 10.00
C ILE A 84 2.65 -7.17 9.29
N ASP A 85 2.60 -8.31 9.97
CA ASP A 85 2.09 -9.55 9.39
C ASP A 85 0.56 -9.59 9.39
N ILE A 86 -0.02 -9.21 8.24
CA ILE A 86 -1.45 -9.26 7.92
C ILE A 86 -1.66 -10.15 6.69
N ASP A 87 -2.56 -11.12 6.81
CA ASP A 87 -3.10 -11.87 5.68
C ASP A 87 -4.40 -11.21 5.22
N LEU A 88 -4.34 -10.41 4.15
CA LEU A 88 -5.52 -9.74 3.60
C LEU A 88 -6.56 -10.70 2.98
N GLY A 89 -6.28 -12.02 2.94
CA GLY A 89 -7.15 -13.01 2.32
C GLY A 89 -7.26 -12.82 0.81
N LEU A 90 -6.25 -12.22 0.18
CA LEU A 90 -6.25 -11.98 -1.26
C LEU A 90 -6.00 -13.28 -1.99
N GLU A 91 -6.89 -13.61 -2.93
CA GLU A 91 -6.68 -14.73 -3.84
C GLU A 91 -5.64 -14.36 -4.90
N ALA A 92 -4.79 -15.33 -5.24
CA ALA A 92 -3.83 -15.14 -6.32
C ALA A 92 -4.57 -15.12 -7.66
N ILE A 93 -4.32 -14.10 -8.47
CA ILE A 93 -4.93 -13.94 -9.79
C ILE A 93 -3.86 -13.72 -10.87
N ALA A 94 -4.19 -14.05 -12.12
CA ALA A 94 -3.32 -13.80 -13.25
C ALA A 94 -3.16 -12.27 -13.48
N PRO A 95 -1.94 -11.74 -13.54
CA PRO A 95 -1.70 -10.34 -13.86
C PRO A 95 -1.86 -10.05 -15.36
N PRO A 96 -1.97 -8.76 -15.75
CA PRO A 96 -1.78 -8.37 -17.15
C PRO A 96 -0.36 -8.71 -17.63
N GLU A 97 -0.14 -8.60 -18.95
CA GLU A 97 1.17 -8.86 -19.56
C GLU A 97 2.28 -8.05 -18.90
N PHE A 98 2.03 -6.75 -18.71
CA PHE A 98 2.94 -5.81 -18.10
C PHE A 98 2.35 -5.13 -16.88
N LEU A 99 3.21 -4.90 -15.89
CA LEU A 99 2.97 -3.99 -14.77
C LEU A 99 4.14 -3.02 -14.65
N TYR A 100 3.97 -1.96 -13.89
CA TYR A 100 4.92 -0.87 -13.80
C TYR A 100 5.33 -0.60 -12.35
N HIS A 101 6.62 -0.31 -12.15
CA HIS A 101 7.14 0.11 -10.87
C HIS A 101 7.87 1.44 -10.98
N GLY A 102 7.36 2.44 -10.27
CA GLY A 102 8.00 3.74 -10.15
C GLY A 102 9.07 3.76 -9.08
N THR A 103 10.30 4.10 -9.46
CA THR A 103 11.45 4.25 -8.58
C THR A 103 12.24 5.52 -8.91
N ALA A 104 13.43 5.68 -8.33
CA ALA A 104 14.36 6.75 -8.67
C ALA A 104 15.66 6.18 -9.25
N GLU A 105 16.30 6.93 -10.15
CA GLU A 105 17.51 6.52 -10.88
C GLU A 105 18.62 5.98 -9.97
N ARG A 106 18.84 6.63 -8.81
CA ARG A 106 19.86 6.19 -7.84
C ARG A 106 19.64 4.79 -7.27
N PHE A 107 18.45 4.21 -7.40
CA PHE A 107 18.15 2.86 -6.93
C PHE A 107 18.39 1.80 -8.00
N LEU A 108 18.62 2.19 -9.26
CA LEU A 108 18.78 1.23 -10.36
C LEU A 108 19.94 0.27 -10.19
N PRO A 109 21.15 0.66 -9.71
CA PRO A 109 22.22 -0.31 -9.50
C PRO A 109 21.81 -1.45 -8.57
N GLY A 110 21.16 -1.12 -7.44
CA GLY A 110 20.67 -2.12 -6.49
C GLY A 110 19.53 -2.99 -7.04
N ILE A 111 18.65 -2.41 -7.87
CA ILE A 111 17.55 -3.14 -8.51
C ILE A 111 18.07 -4.07 -9.62
N ARG A 112 19.08 -3.66 -10.40
CA ARG A 112 19.74 -4.52 -11.39
C ARG A 112 20.36 -5.76 -10.75
N GLN A 113 20.95 -5.59 -9.57
CA GLN A 113 21.58 -6.69 -8.84
C GLN A 113 20.57 -7.61 -8.15
N ASN A 114 19.55 -7.05 -7.49
CA ASN A 114 18.71 -7.80 -6.53
C ASN A 114 17.23 -7.89 -6.94
N GLY A 115 16.85 -7.32 -8.08
CA GLY A 115 15.45 -7.14 -8.46
C GLY A 115 14.69 -6.14 -7.58
N LEU A 116 13.36 -6.12 -7.71
CA LEU A 116 12.50 -5.37 -6.81
C LEU A 116 12.18 -6.20 -5.58
N GLN A 117 12.53 -5.63 -4.43
CA GLN A 117 12.30 -6.23 -3.12
C GLN A 117 11.21 -5.45 -2.39
N ARG A 118 10.36 -6.17 -1.63
CA ARG A 118 9.30 -5.57 -0.78
C ARG A 118 9.81 -4.59 0.29
N LYS A 119 11.12 -4.61 0.56
CA LYS A 119 11.78 -3.84 1.62
C LYS A 119 11.05 -4.04 2.96
N GLY A 120 10.71 -2.95 3.66
CA GLY A 120 9.97 -3.02 4.93
C GLY A 120 8.48 -3.31 4.79
N ARG A 121 7.95 -3.67 3.61
CA ARG A 121 6.54 -4.02 3.40
C ARG A 121 6.38 -5.52 3.20
N GLN A 122 5.14 -6.00 3.24
CA GLN A 122 4.83 -7.41 2.92
C GLN A 122 4.97 -7.75 1.43
N HIS A 123 4.74 -6.78 0.54
CA HIS A 123 4.74 -6.99 -0.90
C HIS A 123 5.44 -5.85 -1.65
N VAL A 124 5.94 -6.15 -2.85
CA VAL A 124 6.25 -5.17 -3.89
C VAL A 124 4.93 -4.62 -4.42
N HIS A 125 4.82 -3.30 -4.49
CA HIS A 125 3.67 -2.61 -5.08
C HIS A 125 3.95 -2.30 -6.55
N LEU A 126 3.02 -2.72 -7.40
CA LEU A 126 3.04 -2.54 -8.84
C LEU A 126 1.78 -1.78 -9.30
N SER A 127 1.89 -1.07 -10.42
CA SER A 127 0.81 -0.32 -11.05
C SER A 127 0.47 -0.94 -12.40
N SER A 128 -0.80 -0.98 -12.78
CA SER A 128 -1.21 -1.27 -14.16
C SER A 128 -1.11 -0.04 -15.07
N ASP A 129 -0.85 1.14 -14.49
CA ASP A 129 -0.74 2.43 -15.16
C ASP A 129 0.69 2.96 -15.02
N GLU A 130 1.35 3.18 -16.15
CA GLU A 130 2.73 3.69 -16.26
C GLU A 130 2.85 5.13 -15.72
N GLN A 131 1.91 6.01 -16.04
CA GLN A 131 1.91 7.41 -15.60
C GLN A 131 1.74 7.51 -14.08
N ARG A 132 0.91 6.62 -13.52
CA ARG A 132 0.78 6.48 -12.06
C ARG A 132 2.08 5.98 -11.43
N ALA A 133 2.77 5.03 -12.06
CA ALA A 133 4.08 4.57 -11.61
C ALA A 133 5.11 5.71 -11.64
N PHE A 134 5.18 6.49 -12.72
CA PHE A 134 6.06 7.65 -12.83
C PHE A 134 5.85 8.65 -11.67
N THR A 135 4.59 8.99 -11.40
CA THR A 135 4.21 9.88 -10.28
C THR A 135 4.61 9.33 -8.91
N ILE A 136 4.59 8.00 -8.73
CA ILE A 136 5.09 7.35 -7.51
C ILE A 136 6.61 7.51 -7.41
N GLY A 137 7.33 7.30 -8.51
CA GLY A 137 8.80 7.45 -8.60
C GLY A 137 9.30 8.85 -8.25
N GLN A 138 8.56 9.90 -8.65
CA GLN A 138 8.91 11.31 -8.37
C GLN A 138 9.12 11.61 -6.88
N ARG A 139 8.42 10.89 -6.00
CA ARG A 139 8.55 11.06 -4.53
C ARG A 139 9.94 10.69 -4.01
N HIS A 140 10.67 9.93 -4.82
CA HIS A 140 11.97 9.43 -4.50
C HIS A 140 13.06 10.19 -5.24
N GLY A 141 12.83 11.20 -6.07
CA GLY A 141 13.88 11.92 -6.80
C GLY A 141 13.68 11.85 -8.31
N LYS A 142 14.76 11.84 -9.12
CA LYS A 142 14.65 11.70 -10.59
C LYS A 142 13.95 10.39 -10.93
N PRO A 143 12.69 10.43 -11.43
CA PRO A 143 11.84 9.26 -11.54
C PRO A 143 12.29 8.35 -12.67
N VAL A 144 12.18 7.04 -12.44
CA VAL A 144 12.37 5.99 -13.43
C VAL A 144 11.20 5.02 -13.31
N VAL A 145 10.61 4.64 -14.44
CA VAL A 145 9.61 3.57 -14.49
C VAL A 145 10.26 2.30 -15.02
N LEU A 146 10.09 1.22 -14.29
CA LEU A 146 10.49 -0.11 -14.70
C LEU A 146 9.26 -0.87 -15.19
N VAL A 147 9.41 -1.58 -16.30
CA VAL A 147 8.37 -2.50 -16.79
C VAL A 147 8.65 -3.88 -16.21
N VAL A 148 7.62 -4.49 -15.64
CA VAL A 148 7.63 -5.85 -15.08
C VAL A 148 6.93 -6.77 -16.06
N LEU A 149 7.61 -7.84 -16.47
CA LEU A 149 7.06 -8.95 -17.26
C LEU A 149 6.13 -9.82 -16.39
N ALA A 150 5.01 -9.25 -15.96
CA ALA A 150 4.16 -9.82 -14.91
C ALA A 150 3.50 -11.15 -15.32
N LEU A 151 2.94 -11.24 -16.53
CA LEU A 151 2.36 -12.50 -17.00
C LEU A 151 3.42 -13.60 -17.15
N LYS A 152 4.62 -13.25 -17.63
CA LYS A 152 5.73 -14.20 -17.74
C LYS A 152 6.16 -14.73 -16.36
N MET A 153 6.21 -13.87 -15.35
CA MET A 153 6.46 -14.29 -13.96
C MET A 153 5.35 -15.20 -13.45
N HIS A 154 4.09 -14.87 -13.75
CA HIS A 154 2.95 -15.66 -13.32
C HIS A 154 2.97 -17.07 -13.91
N ILE A 155 3.24 -17.20 -15.22
CA ILE A 155 3.43 -18.48 -15.90
C ILE A 155 4.59 -19.27 -15.29
N ALA A 156 5.64 -18.59 -14.80
CA ALA A 156 6.75 -19.20 -14.08
C ALA A 156 6.43 -19.54 -12.60
N GLY A 157 5.18 -19.42 -12.16
CA GLY A 157 4.71 -19.82 -10.83
C GLY A 157 4.71 -18.72 -9.76
N HIS A 158 5.07 -17.47 -10.11
CA HIS A 158 5.00 -16.37 -9.15
C HIS A 158 3.55 -15.93 -8.92
N LYS A 159 3.18 -15.73 -7.65
CA LYS A 159 1.85 -15.26 -7.27
C LYS A 159 1.73 -13.75 -7.39
N PHE A 160 0.59 -13.32 -7.92
CA PHE A 160 0.17 -11.92 -7.97
C PHE A 160 -1.18 -11.78 -7.31
N TYR A 161 -1.39 -10.64 -6.67
CA TYR A 161 -2.62 -10.32 -5.98
C TYR A 161 -3.04 -8.91 -6.38
N LEU A 162 -4.35 -8.68 -6.40
CA LEU A 162 -4.92 -7.36 -6.62
C LEU A 162 -5.62 -6.93 -5.34
N SER A 163 -5.09 -5.88 -4.70
CA SER A 163 -5.78 -5.26 -3.56
C SER A 163 -7.09 -4.62 -3.99
N GLU A 164 -8.00 -4.39 -3.03
CA GLU A 164 -9.30 -3.72 -3.28
C GLU A 164 -9.18 -2.37 -3.99
N ASN A 165 -8.07 -1.64 -3.81
CA ASN A 165 -7.85 -0.35 -4.47
C ASN A 165 -7.02 -0.41 -5.77
N GLY A 166 -7.01 -1.59 -6.42
CA GLY A 166 -6.43 -1.78 -7.74
C GLY A 166 -4.90 -1.77 -7.77
N VAL A 167 -4.23 -1.87 -6.63
CA VAL A 167 -2.76 -2.01 -6.58
C VAL A 167 -2.38 -3.48 -6.71
N TRP A 168 -1.47 -3.76 -7.64
CA TRP A 168 -0.92 -5.09 -7.84
C TRP A 168 0.18 -5.38 -6.83
N LEU A 169 0.17 -6.57 -6.27
CA LEU A 169 1.07 -7.01 -5.22
C LEU A 169 1.75 -8.32 -5.64
N THR A 170 3.05 -8.41 -5.40
CA THR A 170 3.79 -9.68 -5.49
C THR A 170 4.90 -9.69 -4.44
N ARG A 171 5.46 -10.87 -4.15
CA ARG A 171 6.48 -11.03 -3.10
C ARG A 171 7.77 -10.29 -3.44
N GLU A 172 8.23 -10.47 -4.67
CA GLU A 172 9.44 -9.86 -5.24
C GLU A 172 9.38 -9.91 -6.77
N VAL A 173 10.24 -9.15 -7.45
CA VAL A 173 10.43 -9.23 -8.92
C VAL A 173 11.90 -9.43 -9.21
N LEU A 174 12.28 -10.59 -9.74
CA LEU A 174 13.68 -10.86 -10.12
C LEU A 174 14.12 -9.97 -11.29
N ALA A 175 15.41 -9.61 -11.33
CA ALA A 175 15.95 -8.69 -12.32
C ALA A 175 15.71 -9.13 -13.77
N GLY A 176 15.69 -10.44 -14.05
CA GLY A 176 15.41 -11.01 -15.37
C GLY A 176 13.98 -10.78 -15.88
N TYR A 177 13.07 -10.26 -15.04
CA TYR A 177 11.71 -9.88 -15.41
C TYR A 177 11.51 -8.36 -15.47
N LEU A 178 12.59 -7.58 -15.40
CA LEU A 178 12.55 -6.12 -15.45
C LEU A 178 13.13 -5.60 -16.76
N PHE A 179 12.38 -4.75 -17.45
CA PHE A 179 12.97 -3.83 -18.42
C PHE A 179 13.33 -2.53 -17.74
N PHE A 180 14.60 -2.15 -17.91
CA PHE A 180 15.14 -0.88 -17.48
C PHE A 180 15.11 0.08 -18.67
N PRO A 181 14.71 1.35 -18.48
CA PRO A 181 14.81 2.31 -19.57
C PRO A 181 16.26 2.50 -20.00
N LEU A 182 16.44 2.86 -21.26
CA LEU A 182 17.68 3.41 -21.77
C LEU A 182 17.82 4.81 -21.17
N ILE A 183 18.87 5.04 -20.40
CA ILE A 183 19.16 6.28 -19.67
C ILE A 183 20.48 6.84 -20.17
#